data_AF-A0A1Q8RUQ2-F1
#
_entry.id   AF-A0A1Q8RUQ2-F1
#
_cell.length_a   1.000
_cell.length_b   1.000
_cell.length_c   1.000
_cell.angle_alpha   90.00
_cell.angle_beta   90.00
_cell.angle_gamma   90.00
#
_symmetry.space_group_name_H-M   'P 1'
#
loop_
_entity.id
_entity.type
_entity.pdbx_description
1 polymer ?
#
loop_
_entity_poly.entity_id
_entity_poly.type
_entity_poly.pdbx_seq_one_letter_code
_entity_poly.pdbx_strand_id
1 'polypeptide(L)'
;MESPQHMGIRELNVSNWHSHNALTDTLNHAVPAIKTSAAFFTFLRANLVLNPSAMSSNPSTPLLHPTAPPSNHRPSAPSPLATSQTLDPLDDIPPLSLELLTTRQDKAEALHLVADSIAQQRQQAALSLVFHPVPLAALTLALALAYQYSYAHKRDLGLALTLLSGITMTYLLTIRYVTSGYIPLAEQISWSFLHPHSHSPPEDQDLVFGARFGDELIATLVLRLEPPPPTSSSGTKHRRSKSSLTRGGKGLIRAWTTKLRYRGKGVGTDLLHEAVRITRERCGKDAEIGFAVEHANSRMVLPEVFNGVFRKRERWAAGALDRVLAEREMARKRR
;
A
#
# COMPACT_ATOMS: atom_id res chain seq x y z
N MET A 1 13.70 -36.64 5.81
CA MET A 1 13.50 -36.69 4.34
C MET A 1 12.61 -35.51 3.98
N GLU A 2 13.22 -34.34 3.83
CA GLU A 2 12.51 -33.09 3.51
C GLU A 2 12.56 -32.87 1.99
N SER A 3 11.42 -32.52 1.41
CA SER A 3 11.25 -32.26 -0.02
C SER A 3 11.74 -30.85 -0.35
N PRO A 4 12.43 -30.62 -1.48
CA PRO A 4 12.82 -29.27 -1.89
C PRO A 4 11.57 -28.49 -2.31
N GLN A 5 11.25 -27.40 -1.58
CA GLN A 5 10.17 -26.50 -1.94
C GLN A 5 10.54 -25.73 -3.21
N HIS A 6 9.90 -26.11 -4.32
CA HIS A 6 10.02 -25.47 -5.61
C HIS A 6 9.28 -24.11 -5.54
N MET A 7 10.02 -23.00 -5.57
CA MET A 7 9.44 -21.66 -5.60
C MET A 7 9.03 -21.34 -7.05
N GLY A 8 7.77 -21.59 -7.39
CA GLY A 8 7.21 -21.32 -8.72
C GLY A 8 6.91 -19.83 -8.94
N ILE A 9 6.77 -19.40 -10.19
CA ILE A 9 6.18 -18.10 -10.56
C ILE A 9 4.70 -18.38 -10.90
N ARG A 10 3.77 -17.61 -10.35
CA ARG A 10 2.32 -17.79 -10.58
C ARG A 10 1.81 -16.78 -11.61
N GLU A 11 1.45 -17.24 -12.80
CA GLU A 11 0.72 -16.46 -13.80
C GLU A 11 -0.80 -16.48 -13.50
N LEU A 12 -1.46 -15.33 -13.49
CA LEU A 12 -2.89 -15.16 -13.20
C LEU A 12 -3.63 -14.71 -14.48
N ASN A 13 -4.58 -15.52 -14.95
CA ASN A 13 -5.37 -15.26 -16.15
C ASN A 13 -6.37 -14.10 -15.94
N VAL A 14 -6.36 -13.11 -16.83
CA VAL A 14 -7.03 -11.79 -16.68
C VAL A 14 -8.32 -11.66 -17.50
N SER A 15 -8.85 -12.73 -18.10
CA SER A 15 -9.88 -12.64 -19.15
C SER A 15 -11.33 -12.36 -18.70
N ASN A 16 -11.60 -12.02 -17.43
CA ASN A 16 -12.98 -11.91 -16.90
C ASN A 16 -13.42 -10.47 -16.50
N TRP A 17 -12.76 -9.43 -17.01
CA TRP A 17 -12.93 -8.05 -16.51
C TRP A 17 -14.10 -7.25 -17.13
N HIS A 18 -14.82 -7.76 -18.14
CA HIS A 18 -15.81 -6.95 -18.88
C HIS A 18 -17.26 -7.03 -18.37
N SER A 19 -17.57 -7.85 -17.37
CA SER A 19 -18.95 -8.09 -16.92
C SER A 19 -19.41 -7.27 -15.71
N HIS A 20 -18.55 -6.46 -15.08
CA HIS A 20 -18.85 -5.82 -13.78
C HIS A 20 -19.25 -4.32 -13.82
N ASN A 21 -19.26 -3.68 -14.99
CA ASN A 21 -19.65 -2.26 -15.13
C ASN A 21 -21.17 -2.01 -15.13
N ALA A 22 -22.01 -3.05 -15.12
CA ALA A 22 -23.47 -2.90 -15.11
C ALA A 22 -24.07 -2.59 -13.73
N LEU A 23 -23.32 -2.83 -12.63
CA LEU A 23 -23.84 -2.68 -11.26
C LEU A 23 -23.71 -1.25 -10.70
N THR A 24 -22.87 -0.42 -11.31
CA THR A 24 -22.61 0.96 -10.87
C THR A 24 -23.72 1.93 -11.31
N ASP A 25 -24.42 1.66 -12.41
CA ASP A 25 -25.51 2.53 -12.89
C ASP A 25 -26.80 2.35 -12.07
N THR A 26 -27.03 1.16 -11.49
CA THR A 26 -28.19 0.90 -10.62
C THR A 26 -28.11 1.53 -9.23
N LEU A 27 -26.91 1.86 -8.73
CA LEU A 27 -26.73 2.41 -7.37
C LEU A 27 -26.88 3.94 -7.30
N ASN A 28 -26.78 4.66 -8.42
CA ASN A 28 -27.00 6.11 -8.45
C ASN A 28 -28.48 6.51 -8.37
N HIS A 29 -29.40 5.56 -8.60
CA HIS A 29 -30.85 5.83 -8.60
C HIS A 29 -31.59 5.47 -7.30
N ALA A 30 -30.90 4.91 -6.30
CA ALA A 30 -31.52 4.51 -5.04
C ALA A 30 -30.83 5.19 -3.85
N VAL A 31 -31.64 5.93 -3.06
CA VAL A 31 -31.38 6.46 -1.70
C VAL A 31 -30.95 7.94 -1.59
N PRO A 32 -31.91 8.87 -1.36
CA PRO A 32 -31.67 10.30 -1.08
C PRO A 32 -31.03 10.63 0.29
N ALA A 33 -30.84 9.63 1.18
CA ALA A 33 -30.51 9.85 2.59
C ALA A 33 -29.02 10.06 2.91
N ILE A 34 -28.11 9.96 1.92
CA ILE A 34 -26.65 10.07 2.14
C ILE A 34 -26.14 11.52 1.92
N LYS A 35 -26.98 12.44 1.43
CA LYS A 35 -26.58 13.83 1.15
C LYS A 35 -26.43 14.71 2.40
N THR A 36 -26.97 14.32 3.55
CA THR A 36 -26.92 15.12 4.78
C THR A 36 -25.60 15.00 5.54
N SER A 37 -24.88 13.88 5.41
CA SER A 37 -23.60 13.65 6.11
C SER A 37 -22.39 14.39 5.51
N ALA A 38 -22.42 14.73 4.22
CA ALA A 38 -21.29 15.40 3.56
C ALA A 38 -21.17 16.90 3.94
N ALA A 39 -22.29 17.56 4.25
CA ALA A 39 -22.31 18.97 4.66
C ALA A 39 -21.69 19.17 6.05
N PHE A 40 -21.89 18.23 6.98
CA PHE A 40 -21.37 18.33 8.35
C PHE A 40 -19.83 18.24 8.41
N PHE A 41 -19.22 17.33 7.64
CA PHE A 41 -17.76 17.23 7.55
C PHE A 41 -17.12 18.41 6.80
N THR A 42 -17.83 19.07 5.90
CA THR A 42 -17.36 20.29 5.23
C THR A 42 -17.34 21.48 6.18
N PHE A 43 -18.32 21.58 7.09
CA PHE A 43 -18.37 22.64 8.11
C PHE A 43 -17.28 22.48 9.19
N LEU A 44 -16.97 21.23 9.59
CA LEU A 44 -15.86 20.95 10.50
C LEU A 44 -14.49 21.27 9.88
N ARG A 45 -14.34 21.07 8.56
CA ARG A 45 -13.11 21.41 7.85
C ARG A 45 -12.89 22.93 7.72
N ALA A 46 -13.97 23.72 7.69
CA ALA A 46 -13.89 25.18 7.55
C ALA A 46 -13.49 25.90 8.86
N ASN A 47 -13.80 25.34 10.04
CA ASN A 47 -13.43 25.93 11.34
C ASN A 47 -12.06 25.48 11.88
N LEU A 48 -11.40 24.49 11.26
CA LEU A 48 -10.10 23.98 11.71
C LEU A 48 -8.89 24.63 11.00
N VAL A 49 -9.12 25.60 10.11
CA VAL A 49 -8.06 26.39 9.47
C VAL A 49 -7.96 27.75 10.18
N LEU A 50 -7.32 27.75 11.34
CA LEU A 50 -6.85 28.98 11.97
C LEU A 50 -5.63 29.49 11.19
N ASN A 51 -5.79 30.64 10.55
CA ASN A 51 -4.75 31.36 9.82
C ASN A 51 -3.75 31.98 10.83
N PRO A 52 -2.44 31.68 10.79
CA PRO A 52 -1.47 32.17 11.77
C PRO A 52 -1.01 33.62 11.54
N SER A 53 -1.90 34.51 11.09
CA SER A 53 -1.60 35.93 10.87
C SER A 53 -2.61 36.89 11.50
N ALA A 54 -3.50 36.41 12.37
CA ALA A 54 -4.50 37.25 13.05
C ALA A 54 -4.11 37.67 14.49
N MET A 55 -2.82 37.78 14.79
CA MET A 55 -2.33 38.42 16.03
C MET A 55 -1.26 39.46 15.71
N SER A 56 -1.67 40.63 15.23
CA SER A 56 -0.96 41.89 15.45
C SER A 56 -1.86 43.09 15.16
N SER A 57 -2.19 43.83 16.23
CA SER A 57 -2.39 45.29 16.31
C SER A 57 -3.51 45.99 15.51
N ASN A 58 -4.59 46.28 16.25
CA ASN A 58 -5.17 47.61 16.55
C ASN A 58 -6.06 48.40 15.53
N PRO A 59 -6.99 49.23 16.07
CA PRO A 59 -8.36 49.37 15.57
C PRO A 59 -8.62 50.60 14.68
N SER A 60 -9.73 50.49 13.97
CA SER A 60 -10.36 51.41 13.01
C SER A 60 -10.63 52.83 13.53
N THR A 61 -10.33 53.84 12.72
CA THR A 61 -11.11 55.10 12.63
C THR A 61 -11.25 55.55 11.16
N PRO A 62 -12.43 56.05 10.72
CA PRO A 62 -12.68 56.45 9.34
C PRO A 62 -12.52 57.96 9.14
N LEU A 63 -12.06 58.40 7.96
CA LEU A 63 -12.07 59.82 7.58
C LEU A 63 -12.49 60.00 6.11
N LEU A 64 -13.45 60.91 5.92
CA LEU A 64 -14.18 61.27 4.70
C LEU A 64 -13.52 62.46 3.96
N HIS A 65 -13.68 62.47 2.63
CA HIS A 65 -13.81 63.63 1.71
C HIS A 65 -12.53 64.21 0.99
N PRO A 66 -12.66 65.02 -0.11
CA PRO A 66 -12.18 64.69 -1.46
C PRO A 66 -11.33 65.83 -2.12
N THR A 67 -11.03 65.72 -3.43
CA THR A 67 -10.74 66.81 -4.43
C THR A 67 -9.43 66.61 -5.21
N ALA A 68 -9.52 66.62 -6.55
CA ALA A 68 -8.43 66.63 -7.55
C ALA A 68 -8.22 68.09 -8.09
N PRO A 69 -7.40 68.42 -9.13
CA PRO A 69 -6.23 67.82 -9.82
C PRO A 69 -5.09 68.91 -9.99
N PRO A 70 -4.36 69.06 -11.12
CA PRO A 70 -3.43 68.19 -11.89
C PRO A 70 -1.97 68.76 -11.93
N SER A 71 -0.98 68.00 -12.41
CA SER A 71 -0.04 68.43 -13.48
C SER A 71 1.17 67.51 -13.69
N ASN A 72 1.52 67.40 -14.97
CA ASN A 72 2.65 66.75 -15.64
C ASN A 72 4.02 66.86 -14.93
N HIS A 73 4.87 65.83 -15.07
CA HIS A 73 6.20 65.96 -15.70
C HIS A 73 6.84 64.59 -16.02
N ARG A 74 7.61 64.60 -17.11
CA ARG A 74 8.27 63.51 -17.87
C ARG A 74 9.48 62.86 -17.15
N PRO A 75 10.02 61.74 -17.69
CA PRO A 75 10.91 60.79 -17.01
C PRO A 75 12.40 61.07 -17.21
N SER A 76 13.22 60.58 -16.28
CA SER A 76 14.68 60.47 -16.43
C SER A 76 15.24 59.30 -15.60
N ALA A 77 15.54 58.20 -16.30
CA ALA A 77 16.77 57.37 -16.21
C ALA A 77 17.23 56.73 -14.87
N PRO A 78 18.05 55.65 -14.94
CA PRO A 78 18.08 54.56 -13.99
C PRO A 78 19.05 54.80 -12.83
N SER A 79 18.82 54.11 -11.70
CA SER A 79 19.90 53.87 -10.74
C SER A 79 19.97 52.41 -10.33
N PRO A 80 21.20 51.85 -10.23
CA PRO A 80 21.44 50.44 -10.06
C PRO A 80 21.70 50.12 -8.59
N LEU A 81 21.00 49.16 -8.02
CA LEU A 81 21.63 48.29 -7.02
C LEU A 81 20.83 47.00 -6.87
N ALA A 82 21.57 45.92 -7.06
CA ALA A 82 21.15 44.56 -6.87
C ALA A 82 20.47 44.37 -5.50
N THR A 83 19.26 43.85 -5.54
CA THR A 83 18.90 42.72 -4.69
C THR A 83 18.03 41.85 -5.57
N SER A 84 18.68 41.00 -6.35
CA SER A 84 18.06 39.80 -6.87
C SER A 84 17.53 39.05 -5.65
N GLN A 85 16.25 39.21 -5.35
CA GLN A 85 15.55 38.29 -4.48
C GLN A 85 15.52 36.98 -5.25
N THR A 86 16.54 36.17 -5.01
CA THR A 86 16.56 34.74 -5.31
C THR A 86 15.29 34.20 -4.69
N LEU A 87 14.31 33.88 -5.54
CA LEU A 87 13.23 32.97 -5.18
C LEU A 87 13.94 31.67 -4.78
N ASP A 88 14.09 31.40 -3.49
CA ASP A 88 14.47 30.08 -3.00
C ASP A 88 13.42 29.08 -3.49
N PRO A 89 13.73 28.20 -4.45
CA PRO A 89 12.77 27.26 -4.97
C PRO A 89 13.03 25.91 -4.31
N LEU A 90 12.12 25.48 -3.42
CA LEU A 90 11.93 24.09 -2.97
C LEU A 90 12.92 23.46 -1.97
N ASP A 91 13.80 24.21 -1.29
CA ASP A 91 14.73 23.61 -0.31
C ASP A 91 14.07 23.04 0.97
N ASP A 92 12.77 23.26 1.17
CA ASP A 92 12.00 22.73 2.32
C ASP A 92 11.30 21.38 2.05
N ILE A 93 11.45 20.79 0.86
CA ILE A 93 10.88 19.47 0.58
C ILE A 93 11.99 18.41 0.71
N PRO A 94 11.94 17.53 1.73
CA PRO A 94 12.93 16.48 1.90
C PRO A 94 13.05 15.63 0.61
N PRO A 95 14.27 15.39 0.10
CA PRO A 95 14.44 14.61 -1.11
C PRO A 95 13.95 13.17 -0.87
N LEU A 96 13.22 12.63 -1.85
CA LEU A 96 12.88 11.22 -1.91
C LEU A 96 14.11 10.48 -2.46
N SER A 97 14.79 9.69 -1.64
CA SER A 97 15.91 8.85 -2.08
C SER A 97 15.49 7.39 -2.20
N LEU A 98 15.93 6.74 -3.27
CA LEU A 98 15.78 5.30 -3.50
C LEU A 98 17.17 4.68 -3.40
N GLU A 99 17.41 3.91 -2.35
CA GLU A 99 18.74 3.39 -2.03
C GLU A 99 18.71 1.89 -1.74
N LEU A 100 19.80 1.21 -2.11
CA LEU A 100 20.08 -0.15 -1.66
C LEU A 100 20.55 -0.11 -0.20
N LEU A 101 19.76 -0.67 0.71
CA LEU A 101 20.05 -0.66 2.13
C LEU A 101 21.16 -1.68 2.44
N THR A 102 22.37 -1.17 2.68
CA THR A 102 23.55 -2.00 3.01
C THR A 102 23.76 -2.11 4.52
N THR A 103 23.45 -1.05 5.27
CA THR A 103 23.59 -0.98 6.72
C THR A 103 22.65 -1.94 7.44
N ARG A 104 23.12 -2.53 8.55
CA ARG A 104 22.29 -3.41 9.41
C ARG A 104 21.10 -2.66 10.00
N GLN A 105 21.27 -1.39 10.38
CA GLN A 105 20.18 -0.59 10.96
C GLN A 105 19.06 -0.35 9.94
N ASP A 106 19.42 0.06 8.71
CA ASP A 106 18.44 0.31 7.66
C ASP A 106 17.68 -0.95 7.26
N LYS A 107 18.36 -2.09 7.19
CA LYS A 107 17.71 -3.39 6.97
C LYS A 107 16.75 -3.76 8.11
N ALA A 108 17.06 -3.40 9.37
CA ALA A 108 16.14 -3.58 10.49
C ALA A 108 14.89 -2.70 10.35
N GLU A 109 15.05 -1.43 9.98
CA GLU A 109 13.94 -0.51 9.72
C GLU A 109 13.06 -1.00 8.57
N ALA A 110 13.65 -1.55 7.51
CA ALA A 110 12.94 -2.17 6.41
C ALA A 110 12.11 -3.38 6.86
N LEU A 111 12.70 -4.29 7.65
CA LEU A 111 11.97 -5.43 8.19
C LEU A 111 10.83 -5.00 9.12
N HIS A 112 11.05 -3.98 9.96
CA HIS A 112 10.00 -3.38 10.77
C HIS A 112 8.85 -2.86 9.90
N LEU A 113 9.16 -2.18 8.78
CA LEU A 113 8.15 -1.71 7.83
C LEU A 113 7.33 -2.85 7.21
N VAL A 114 7.98 -3.98 6.92
CA VAL A 114 7.32 -5.20 6.41
C VAL A 114 6.44 -5.82 7.49
N ALA A 115 6.94 -5.98 8.71
CA ALA A 115 6.19 -6.50 9.85
C ALA A 115 4.96 -5.63 10.15
N ASP A 116 5.10 -4.30 10.15
CA ASP A 116 4.00 -3.35 10.29
C ASP A 116 2.94 -3.53 9.20
N SER A 117 3.36 -3.83 7.96
CA SER A 117 2.43 -4.05 6.87
C SER A 117 1.58 -5.31 7.07
N ILE A 118 2.15 -6.38 7.66
CA ILE A 118 1.43 -7.60 8.05
C ILE A 118 0.51 -7.31 9.23
N ALA A 119 0.98 -6.54 10.22
CA ALA A 119 0.14 -6.10 11.33
C ALA A 119 -1.07 -5.29 10.81
N GLN A 120 -0.90 -4.45 9.79
CA GLN A 120 -2.00 -3.74 9.12
C GLN A 120 -2.96 -4.68 8.39
N GLN A 121 -2.49 -5.83 7.88
CA GLN A 121 -3.38 -6.84 7.27
C GLN A 121 -4.42 -7.33 8.28
N ARG A 122 -4.07 -7.44 9.56
CA ARG A 122 -5.02 -7.82 10.63
C ARG A 122 -6.22 -6.89 10.67
N GLN A 123 -5.99 -5.57 10.69
CA GLN A 123 -7.07 -4.60 10.79
C GLN A 123 -7.99 -4.66 9.58
N GLN A 124 -7.41 -4.89 8.41
CA GLN A 124 -8.18 -5.07 7.20
C GLN A 124 -8.95 -6.39 7.14
N ALA A 125 -8.35 -7.48 7.61
CA ALA A 125 -9.02 -8.76 7.76
C ALA A 125 -10.24 -8.59 8.68
N ALA A 126 -10.06 -7.92 9.81
CA ALA A 126 -11.14 -7.62 10.74
C ALA A 126 -12.25 -6.80 10.09
N LEU A 127 -11.92 -5.71 9.39
CA LEU A 127 -12.93 -4.91 8.67
C LEU A 127 -13.65 -5.73 7.60
N SER A 128 -12.92 -6.54 6.83
CA SER A 128 -13.55 -7.39 5.81
C SER A 128 -14.50 -8.41 6.43
N LEU A 129 -14.18 -8.94 7.62
CA LEU A 129 -15.02 -9.90 8.34
C LEU A 129 -16.25 -9.22 8.95
N VAL A 130 -16.08 -8.03 9.55
CA VAL A 130 -17.17 -7.22 10.13
C VAL A 130 -18.24 -6.92 9.08
N PHE A 131 -17.83 -6.57 7.86
CA PHE A 131 -18.73 -6.17 6.78
C PHE A 131 -19.07 -7.29 5.80
N HIS A 132 -18.68 -8.54 6.09
CA HIS A 132 -19.03 -9.66 5.21
C HIS A 132 -20.52 -10.04 5.41
N PRO A 133 -21.28 -10.31 4.34
CA PRO A 133 -22.73 -10.55 4.44
C PRO A 133 -23.07 -11.77 5.31
N VAL A 134 -22.25 -12.82 5.28
CA VAL A 134 -22.47 -14.05 6.07
C VAL A 134 -22.43 -13.81 7.59
N PRO A 135 -21.33 -13.29 8.19
CA PRO A 135 -21.28 -12.99 9.62
C PRO A 135 -22.26 -11.88 10.02
N LEU A 136 -22.55 -10.91 9.15
CA LEU A 136 -23.60 -9.92 9.39
C LEU A 136 -25.00 -10.55 9.49
N ALA A 137 -25.35 -11.47 8.61
CA ALA A 137 -26.62 -12.19 8.66
C ALA A 137 -26.75 -13.05 9.94
N ALA A 138 -25.65 -13.68 10.37
CA ALA A 138 -25.62 -14.41 11.63
C ALA A 138 -25.82 -13.48 12.84
N LEU A 139 -25.19 -12.30 12.82
CA LEU A 139 -25.36 -11.29 13.87
C LEU A 139 -26.80 -10.76 13.91
N THR A 140 -27.39 -10.40 12.77
CA THR A 140 -28.76 -9.88 12.73
C THR A 140 -29.78 -10.92 13.19
N LEU A 141 -29.59 -12.19 12.81
CA LEU A 141 -30.41 -13.29 13.30
C LEU A 141 -30.30 -13.44 14.82
N ALA A 142 -29.09 -13.42 15.37
CA ALA A 142 -28.87 -13.52 16.82
C ALA A 142 -29.51 -12.35 17.58
N LEU A 143 -29.37 -11.12 17.06
CA LEU A 143 -30.00 -9.93 17.65
C LEU A 143 -31.53 -10.00 17.57
N ALA A 144 -32.10 -10.49 16.46
CA ALA A 144 -33.54 -10.66 16.31
C ALA A 144 -34.11 -11.69 17.30
N LEU A 145 -33.44 -12.83 17.47
CA LEU A 145 -33.81 -13.85 18.45
C LEU A 145 -33.74 -13.32 19.88
N ALA A 146 -32.68 -12.60 20.23
CA ALA A 146 -32.54 -11.99 21.56
C ALA A 146 -33.63 -10.94 21.83
N TYR A 147 -33.97 -10.13 20.82
CA TYR A 147 -35.05 -9.17 20.91
C TYR A 147 -36.40 -9.85 21.11
N GLN A 148 -36.71 -10.89 20.32
CA GLN A 148 -37.94 -11.66 20.44
C GLN A 148 -38.06 -12.33 21.82
N TYR A 149 -36.98 -12.90 22.32
CA TYR A 149 -36.92 -13.50 23.65
C TYR A 149 -37.21 -12.47 24.76
N SER A 150 -36.55 -11.32 24.70
CA SER A 150 -36.76 -10.25 25.69
C SER A 150 -38.18 -9.68 25.64
N TYR A 151 -38.78 -9.59 24.45
CA TYR A 151 -40.15 -9.12 24.28
C TYR A 151 -41.15 -10.10 24.91
N ALA A 152 -40.93 -11.41 24.75
CA ALA A 152 -41.80 -12.44 25.31
C ALA A 152 -41.73 -12.55 26.85
N HIS A 153 -40.60 -12.22 27.48
CA HIS A 153 -40.37 -12.54 28.89
C HIS A 153 -40.72 -11.45 29.91
N LYS A 154 -41.17 -10.24 29.48
CA LYS A 154 -41.85 -9.15 30.25
C LYS A 154 -41.65 -7.72 29.70
N ARG A 155 -41.13 -7.52 28.48
CA ARG A 155 -40.72 -6.19 27.96
C ARG A 155 -39.66 -5.49 28.84
N ASP A 156 -38.81 -6.25 29.50
CA ASP A 156 -37.70 -5.72 30.30
C ASP A 156 -36.60 -5.14 29.40
N LEU A 157 -36.63 -3.81 29.22
CA LEU A 157 -35.68 -3.09 28.35
C LEU A 157 -34.21 -3.26 28.80
N GLY A 158 -33.96 -3.36 30.10
CA GLY A 158 -32.61 -3.58 30.64
C GLY A 158 -32.02 -4.94 30.22
N LEU A 159 -32.85 -5.98 30.23
CA LEU A 159 -32.47 -7.31 29.76
C LEU A 159 -32.24 -7.32 28.23
N ALA A 160 -33.07 -6.60 27.47
CA ALA A 160 -32.87 -6.44 26.02
C ALA A 160 -31.51 -5.79 25.70
N LEU A 161 -31.21 -4.67 26.34
CA LEU A 161 -29.97 -3.91 26.08
C LEU A 161 -28.71 -4.71 26.46
N THR A 162 -28.73 -5.42 27.59
CA THR A 162 -27.61 -6.25 28.03
C THR A 162 -27.38 -7.44 27.09
N LEU A 163 -28.44 -8.09 26.61
CA LEU A 163 -28.32 -9.18 25.63
C LEU A 163 -27.81 -8.68 24.27
N LEU A 164 -28.37 -7.60 23.73
CA LEU A 164 -27.95 -7.04 22.44
C LEU A 164 -26.47 -6.59 22.48
N SER A 165 -26.06 -5.92 23.55
CA SER A 165 -24.65 -5.52 23.75
C SER A 165 -23.73 -6.73 23.95
N GLY A 166 -24.15 -7.74 24.72
CA GLY A 166 -23.40 -8.99 24.90
C GLY A 166 -23.18 -9.76 23.60
N ILE A 167 -24.21 -9.87 22.76
CA ILE A 167 -24.11 -10.49 21.43
C ILE A 167 -23.17 -9.71 20.53
N THR A 168 -23.31 -8.38 20.49
CA THR A 168 -22.43 -7.50 19.70
C THR A 168 -20.97 -7.60 20.16
N MET A 169 -20.74 -7.61 21.47
CA MET A 169 -19.40 -7.75 22.06
C MET A 169 -18.79 -9.12 21.73
N THR A 170 -19.57 -10.20 21.86
CA THR A 170 -19.15 -11.57 21.52
C THR A 170 -18.79 -11.70 20.04
N TYR A 171 -19.58 -11.07 19.16
CA TYR A 171 -19.30 -10.99 17.73
C TYR A 171 -17.95 -10.32 17.45
N LEU A 172 -17.71 -9.13 17.99
CA LEU A 172 -16.45 -8.40 17.79
C LEU A 172 -15.25 -9.13 18.41
N LEU A 173 -15.42 -9.78 19.56
CA LEU A 173 -14.39 -10.63 20.18
C LEU A 173 -14.03 -11.83 19.31
N THR A 174 -15.04 -12.48 18.71
CA THR A 174 -14.83 -13.61 17.80
C THR A 174 -14.01 -13.17 16.59
N ILE A 175 -14.35 -12.04 15.98
CA ILE A 175 -13.59 -11.42 14.88
C ILE A 175 -12.15 -11.13 15.30
N ARG A 176 -11.96 -10.55 16.49
CA ARG A 176 -10.62 -10.27 17.05
C ARG A 176 -9.81 -11.54 17.27
N TYR A 177 -10.45 -12.63 17.69
CA TYR A 177 -9.82 -13.92 17.93
C TYR A 177 -9.38 -14.57 16.61
N VAL A 178 -10.27 -14.69 15.62
CA VAL A 178 -9.91 -15.33 14.34
C VAL A 178 -8.89 -14.54 13.52
N THR A 179 -8.79 -13.22 13.74
CA THR A 179 -7.76 -12.37 13.10
C THR A 179 -6.46 -12.29 13.90
N SER A 180 -6.37 -12.91 15.07
CA SER A 180 -5.17 -12.83 15.92
C SER A 180 -3.94 -13.50 15.30
N GLY A 181 -4.11 -14.46 14.39
CA GLY A 181 -3.00 -15.18 13.75
C GLY A 181 -2.08 -14.32 12.87
N TYR A 182 -2.45 -13.08 12.55
CA TYR A 182 -1.55 -12.16 11.86
C TYR A 182 -0.41 -11.60 12.75
N ILE A 183 -0.60 -11.58 14.07
CA ILE A 183 0.41 -11.11 15.02
C ILE A 183 1.67 -12.00 15.00
N PRO A 184 1.57 -13.34 15.21
CA PRO A 184 2.75 -14.20 15.16
C PRO A 184 3.39 -14.24 13.77
N LEU A 185 2.62 -14.00 12.69
CA LEU A 185 3.18 -13.87 11.34
C LEU A 185 4.04 -12.61 11.19
N ALA A 186 3.65 -11.49 11.81
CA ALA A 186 4.46 -10.27 11.81
C ALA A 186 5.74 -10.47 12.64
N GLU A 187 5.65 -11.17 13.79
CA GLU A 187 6.81 -11.51 14.63
C GLU A 187 7.81 -12.44 13.93
N GLN A 188 7.34 -13.32 13.05
CA GLN A 188 8.20 -14.18 12.22
C GLN A 188 9.03 -13.39 11.19
N ILE A 189 8.63 -12.16 10.83
CA ILE A 189 9.42 -11.28 9.96
C ILE A 189 10.57 -10.69 10.78
N SER A 190 11.63 -11.49 10.91
CA SER A 190 12.88 -11.12 11.57
C SER A 190 14.06 -11.29 10.61
N TRP A 191 15.29 -11.15 11.09
CA TRP A 191 16.50 -11.38 10.29
C TRP A 191 16.58 -12.74 9.59
N SER A 192 15.91 -13.74 10.16
CA SER A 192 15.74 -15.08 9.55
C SER A 192 14.94 -15.04 8.25
N PHE A 193 14.06 -14.06 8.08
CA PHE A 193 13.33 -13.84 6.83
C PHE A 193 14.31 -13.53 5.70
N LEU A 194 15.31 -12.66 5.91
CA LEU A 194 16.33 -12.33 4.90
C LEU A 194 17.35 -13.46 4.68
N HIS A 195 17.64 -14.22 5.74
CA HIS A 195 18.64 -15.31 5.72
C HIS A 195 17.98 -16.64 6.11
N PRO A 196 17.19 -17.26 5.22
CA PRO A 196 16.49 -18.50 5.56
C PRO A 196 17.45 -19.67 5.80
N HIS A 197 18.70 -19.63 5.33
CA HIS A 197 19.71 -20.66 5.58
C HIS A 197 21.06 -19.99 5.92
N SER A 198 21.53 -20.14 7.17
CA SER A 198 22.84 -19.64 7.61
C SER A 198 24.03 -20.31 6.89
N HIS A 199 23.78 -21.33 6.06
CA HIS A 199 24.78 -22.09 5.31
C HIS A 199 24.73 -21.88 3.78
N SER A 200 23.85 -21.01 3.27
CA SER A 200 23.83 -20.69 1.84
C SER A 200 25.03 -19.79 1.48
N PRO A 201 25.62 -19.96 0.29
CA PRO A 201 26.71 -19.10 -0.16
C PRO A 201 26.27 -17.61 -0.17
N PRO A 202 27.22 -16.67 -0.02
CA PRO A 202 26.92 -15.24 0.07
C PRO A 202 26.24 -14.66 -1.19
N GLU A 203 26.16 -15.41 -2.28
CA GLU A 203 25.49 -15.05 -3.52
C GLU A 203 23.95 -15.12 -3.44
N ASP A 204 23.39 -15.87 -2.49
CA ASP A 204 21.93 -16.00 -2.26
C ASP A 204 21.36 -14.94 -1.31
N GLN A 205 22.11 -13.86 -1.04
CA GLN A 205 21.66 -12.79 -0.15
C GLN A 205 20.51 -11.99 -0.76
N ASP A 206 19.45 -11.84 0.02
CA ASP A 206 18.34 -10.97 -0.32
C ASP A 206 18.80 -9.49 -0.34
N LEU A 207 18.58 -8.81 -1.45
CA LEU A 207 18.78 -7.38 -1.61
C LEU A 207 17.58 -6.62 -1.05
N VAL A 208 17.84 -5.62 -0.20
CA VAL A 208 16.80 -4.80 0.42
C VAL A 208 16.91 -3.39 -0.12
N PHE A 209 15.87 -2.91 -0.79
CA PHE A 209 15.74 -1.54 -1.26
C PHE A 209 14.87 -0.75 -0.30
N GLY A 210 15.24 0.51 -0.08
CA GLY A 210 14.52 1.46 0.73
C GLY A 210 14.23 2.73 -0.03
N ALA A 211 13.03 3.27 0.15
CA ALA A 211 12.73 4.64 -0.23
C ALA A 211 12.67 5.48 1.06
N ARG A 212 13.51 6.50 1.19
CA ARG A 212 13.47 7.45 2.32
C ARG A 212 12.91 8.78 1.89
N PHE A 213 12.15 9.41 2.77
CA PHE A 213 11.73 10.80 2.63
C PHE A 213 12.29 11.58 3.82
N GLY A 214 13.35 12.35 3.56
CA GLY A 214 14.22 12.85 4.62
C GLY A 214 14.88 11.69 5.37
N ASP A 215 14.80 11.71 6.70
CA ASP A 215 15.40 10.65 7.53
C ASP A 215 14.52 9.42 7.71
N GLU A 216 13.27 9.44 7.23
CA GLU A 216 12.33 8.35 7.49
C GLU A 216 12.24 7.37 6.32
N LEU A 217 12.42 6.07 6.59
CA LEU A 217 12.13 5.02 5.63
C LEU A 217 10.61 4.90 5.40
N ILE A 218 10.16 5.14 4.18
CA ILE A 218 8.74 5.20 3.82
C ILE A 218 8.27 4.01 2.98
N ALA A 219 9.16 3.35 2.25
CA ALA A 219 8.84 2.16 1.49
C ALA A 219 10.04 1.22 1.46
N THR A 220 9.78 -0.07 1.29
CA THR A 220 10.84 -1.07 1.15
C THR A 220 10.43 -2.19 0.21
N LEU A 221 11.43 -2.78 -0.44
CA LEU A 221 11.32 -3.94 -1.30
C LEU A 221 12.45 -4.92 -0.99
N VAL A 222 12.10 -6.18 -0.74
CA VAL A 222 13.06 -7.28 -0.54
C VAL A 222 13.06 -8.13 -1.80
N LEU A 223 14.21 -8.22 -2.45
CA LEU A 223 14.44 -8.91 -3.71
C LEU A 223 15.46 -10.04 -3.51
N ARG A 224 15.11 -11.23 -3.94
CA ARG A 224 16.04 -12.35 -4.09
C ARG A 224 16.43 -12.49 -5.54
N LEU A 225 17.72 -12.58 -5.81
CA LEU A 225 18.23 -12.87 -7.14
C LEU A 225 18.62 -14.35 -7.20
N GLU A 226 18.00 -15.08 -8.11
CA GLU A 226 18.37 -16.46 -8.43
C GLU A 226 19.16 -16.44 -9.75
N PRO A 227 20.49 -16.69 -9.73
CA PRO A 227 21.23 -16.83 -10.97
C PRO A 227 20.69 -18.02 -11.79
N PRO A 228 20.87 -18.02 -13.12
CA PRO A 228 20.44 -19.15 -13.95
C PRO A 228 21.13 -20.43 -13.45
N PRO A 229 20.42 -21.56 -13.37
CA PRO A 229 21.02 -22.81 -12.90
C PRO A 229 22.22 -23.15 -13.79
N PRO A 230 23.36 -23.57 -13.21
CA PRO A 230 24.50 -23.98 -14.00
C PRO A 230 24.06 -25.13 -14.91
N THR A 231 24.26 -24.97 -16.21
CA THR A 231 23.95 -26.00 -17.20
C THR A 231 24.74 -27.27 -16.86
N SER A 232 24.09 -28.25 -16.23
CA SER A 232 24.65 -29.58 -16.09
C SER A 232 24.72 -30.19 -17.48
N SER A 233 25.95 -30.34 -17.97
CA SER A 233 26.32 -31.11 -19.15
C SER A 233 26.11 -32.60 -18.90
N SER A 234 24.86 -33.03 -18.72
CA SER A 234 24.49 -34.44 -18.74
C SER A 234 23.29 -34.61 -19.66
N GLY A 235 23.58 -35.21 -20.81
CA GLY A 235 22.63 -35.34 -21.90
C GLY A 235 21.37 -36.09 -21.52
N THR A 236 20.24 -35.58 -22.00
CA THR A 236 19.16 -36.39 -22.57
C THR A 236 18.24 -35.46 -23.35
N LYS A 237 18.26 -35.60 -24.68
CA LYS A 237 17.37 -34.88 -25.59
C LYS A 237 15.92 -35.32 -25.33
N HIS A 238 15.11 -34.48 -24.70
CA HIS A 238 13.67 -34.56 -24.84
C HIS A 238 13.08 -33.21 -25.25
N ARG A 239 12.48 -33.21 -26.45
CA ARG A 239 11.73 -32.09 -27.06
C ARG A 239 10.70 -31.55 -26.07
N ARG A 240 10.81 -30.29 -25.65
CA ARG A 240 9.68 -29.39 -25.37
C ARG A 240 10.13 -27.94 -25.18
N SER A 241 9.47 -27.07 -25.93
CA SER A 241 9.43 -25.60 -25.88
C SER A 241 10.68 -24.79 -26.28
N LYS A 242 10.47 -23.93 -27.26
CA LYS A 242 11.43 -23.07 -27.97
C LYS A 242 11.73 -21.77 -27.20
N SER A 243 11.87 -21.83 -25.87
CA SER A 243 12.08 -20.65 -25.00
C SER A 243 13.24 -20.76 -23.99
N SER A 244 14.00 -21.86 -23.99
CA SER A 244 14.99 -22.12 -22.92
C SER A 244 16.45 -21.78 -23.25
N LEU A 245 16.76 -21.11 -24.36
CA LEU A 245 18.15 -20.92 -24.81
C LEU A 245 18.80 -19.57 -24.46
N THR A 246 18.10 -18.65 -23.78
CA THR A 246 18.69 -17.38 -23.28
C THR A 246 18.10 -16.93 -21.94
N ARG A 247 17.50 -17.85 -21.17
CA ARG A 247 16.75 -17.49 -19.95
C ARG A 247 17.74 -16.90 -18.94
N GLY A 248 17.69 -15.58 -18.75
CA GLY A 248 18.44 -14.91 -17.70
C GLY A 248 18.08 -15.47 -16.33
N GLY A 249 18.82 -15.08 -15.30
CA GLY A 249 18.42 -15.40 -13.92
C GLY A 249 17.04 -14.83 -13.57
N LYS A 250 16.57 -15.10 -12.36
CA LYS A 250 15.25 -14.66 -11.89
C LYS A 250 15.37 -13.69 -10.72
N GLY A 251 14.53 -12.66 -10.70
CA GLY A 251 14.34 -11.79 -9.55
C GLY A 251 13.02 -12.09 -8.86
N LEU A 252 13.06 -12.56 -7.61
CA LEU A 252 11.89 -12.87 -6.81
C LEU A 252 11.67 -11.79 -5.74
N ILE A 253 10.57 -11.06 -5.86
CA ILE A 253 10.17 -10.05 -4.86
C ILE A 253 9.51 -10.77 -3.69
N ARG A 254 10.20 -10.79 -2.54
CA ARG A 254 9.75 -11.44 -1.30
C ARG A 254 8.95 -10.53 -0.40
N ALA A 255 9.18 -9.22 -0.47
CA ALA A 255 8.36 -8.24 0.22
C ALA A 255 8.32 -6.94 -0.57
N TRP A 256 7.17 -6.28 -0.57
CA TRP A 256 7.00 -4.95 -1.15
C TRP A 256 5.93 -4.23 -0.34
N THR A 257 6.31 -3.10 0.25
CA THR A 257 5.39 -2.33 1.08
C THR A 257 5.77 -0.85 1.10
N THR A 258 4.75 -0.03 1.32
CA THR A 258 4.86 1.42 1.49
C THR A 258 4.02 1.81 2.71
N LYS A 259 4.53 2.73 3.53
CA LYS A 259 3.81 3.34 4.65
C LYS A 259 2.47 3.88 4.16
N LEU A 260 1.43 3.67 4.96
CA LEU A 260 0.04 3.96 4.57
C LEU A 260 -0.14 5.40 4.05
N ARG A 261 0.50 6.38 4.69
CA ARG A 261 0.43 7.81 4.34
C ARG A 261 1.15 8.20 3.03
N TYR A 262 1.98 7.31 2.48
CA TYR A 262 2.69 7.51 1.21
C TYR A 262 2.19 6.58 0.10
N ARG A 263 1.16 5.76 0.36
CA ARG A 263 0.52 4.95 -0.68
C ARG A 263 -0.20 5.86 -1.69
N GLY A 264 -0.20 5.45 -2.95
CA GLY A 264 -0.81 6.22 -4.05
C GLY A 264 0.03 7.38 -4.57
N LYS A 265 1.25 7.60 -4.02
CA LYS A 265 2.17 8.66 -4.47
C LYS A 265 3.23 8.20 -5.49
N GLY A 266 3.13 6.99 -6.02
CA GLY A 266 4.10 6.44 -6.99
C GLY A 266 5.36 5.78 -6.38
N VAL A 267 5.74 6.12 -5.13
CA VAL A 267 6.95 5.60 -4.46
C VAL A 267 7.13 4.07 -4.55
N GLY A 268 6.03 3.32 -4.37
CA GLY A 268 6.08 1.85 -4.48
C GLY A 268 6.40 1.38 -5.89
N THR A 269 5.90 2.08 -6.92
CA THR A 269 6.19 1.81 -8.33
C THR A 269 7.65 2.14 -8.65
N ASP A 270 8.18 3.23 -8.13
CA ASP A 270 9.58 3.61 -8.34
C ASP A 270 10.56 2.56 -7.78
N LEU A 271 10.23 1.98 -6.62
CA LEU A 271 10.97 0.82 -6.09
C LEU A 271 10.90 -0.40 -7.01
N LEU A 272 9.78 -0.63 -7.70
CA LEU A 272 9.68 -1.72 -8.68
C LEU A 272 10.57 -1.43 -9.89
N HIS A 273 10.64 -0.19 -10.38
CA HIS A 273 11.55 0.19 -11.48
C HIS A 273 13.01 -0.12 -11.11
N GLU A 274 13.45 0.26 -9.92
CA GLU A 274 14.81 -0.02 -9.43
C GLU A 274 15.06 -1.52 -9.23
N ALA A 275 14.09 -2.27 -8.68
CA ALA A 275 14.22 -3.73 -8.54
C ALA A 275 14.37 -4.42 -9.90
N VAL A 276 13.59 -4.02 -10.90
CA VAL A 276 13.69 -4.54 -12.27
C VAL A 276 15.02 -4.14 -12.89
N ARG A 277 15.48 -2.90 -12.66
CA ARG A 277 16.78 -2.41 -13.13
C ARG A 277 17.92 -3.29 -12.62
N ILE A 278 18.05 -3.45 -11.31
CA ILE A 278 19.11 -4.22 -10.67
C ILE A 278 19.03 -5.70 -11.04
N THR A 279 17.83 -6.28 -11.13
CA THR A 279 17.69 -7.68 -11.56
C THR A 279 18.28 -7.90 -12.94
N ARG A 280 17.99 -7.01 -13.91
CA ARG A 280 18.53 -7.17 -15.28
C ARG A 280 20.02 -6.85 -15.38
N GLU A 281 20.52 -5.96 -14.53
CA GLU A 281 21.96 -5.67 -14.43
C GLU A 281 22.76 -6.86 -13.89
N ARG A 282 22.22 -7.59 -12.91
CA ARG A 282 22.91 -8.73 -12.26
C ARG A 282 22.62 -10.09 -12.88
N CYS A 283 21.39 -10.34 -13.31
CA CYS A 283 20.92 -11.64 -13.81
C CYS A 283 20.80 -11.71 -15.35
N GLY A 284 21.09 -10.61 -16.05
CA GLY A 284 21.05 -10.53 -17.51
C GLY A 284 19.79 -9.85 -18.06
N LYS A 285 19.87 -9.43 -19.33
CA LYS A 285 18.84 -8.57 -19.98
C LYS A 285 17.47 -9.24 -20.10
N ASP A 286 17.43 -10.56 -20.16
CA ASP A 286 16.22 -11.37 -20.30
C ASP A 286 15.85 -12.06 -18.98
N ALA A 287 16.28 -11.49 -17.85
CA ALA A 287 15.91 -11.97 -16.52
C ALA A 287 14.42 -11.76 -16.24
N GLU A 288 13.77 -12.82 -15.73
CA GLU A 288 12.36 -12.80 -15.32
C GLU A 288 12.24 -12.20 -13.93
N ILE A 289 11.27 -11.32 -13.70
CA ILE A 289 11.01 -10.72 -12.38
C ILE A 289 9.56 -11.03 -12.00
N GLY A 290 9.36 -11.53 -10.78
CA GLY A 290 8.04 -11.90 -10.29
C GLY A 290 7.94 -11.81 -8.77
N PHE A 291 6.72 -11.85 -8.26
CA PHE A 291 6.51 -12.02 -6.83
C PHE A 291 6.75 -13.47 -6.41
N ALA A 292 7.43 -13.66 -5.28
CA ALA A 292 7.60 -14.95 -4.65
C ALA A 292 6.24 -15.56 -4.25
N VAL A 293 6.07 -16.88 -4.40
CA VAL A 293 4.84 -17.59 -3.93
C VAL A 293 4.60 -17.35 -2.44
N GLU A 294 5.65 -17.49 -1.64
CA GLU A 294 5.66 -17.20 -0.21
C GLU A 294 6.31 -15.83 0.05
N HIS A 295 5.64 -14.76 -0.40
CA HIS A 295 6.03 -13.39 -0.08
C HIS A 295 5.41 -12.94 1.26
N ALA A 296 6.00 -11.93 1.92
CA ALA A 296 5.60 -11.50 3.27
C ALA A 296 4.08 -11.28 3.44
N ASN A 297 3.45 -10.71 2.41
CA ASN A 297 2.01 -10.42 2.40
C ASN A 297 1.10 -11.52 1.79
N SER A 298 1.62 -12.70 1.39
CA SER A 298 0.82 -13.73 0.69
C SER A 298 0.08 -14.67 1.64
N ARG A 299 0.57 -14.79 2.88
CA ARG A 299 -0.02 -15.66 3.90
C ARG A 299 -1.41 -15.16 4.32
N MET A 300 -2.40 -16.03 4.21
CA MET A 300 -3.79 -15.77 4.56
C MET A 300 -4.17 -16.62 5.77
N VAL A 301 -4.54 -15.97 6.88
CA VAL A 301 -4.96 -16.66 8.11
C VAL A 301 -6.44 -17.07 8.04
N LEU A 302 -7.25 -16.28 7.32
CA LEU A 302 -8.68 -16.53 7.19
C LEU A 302 -8.99 -17.53 6.07
N PRO A 303 -10.15 -18.21 6.12
CA PRO A 303 -10.66 -19.02 5.01
C PRO A 303 -10.79 -18.23 3.70
N GLU A 304 -10.69 -18.93 2.57
CA GLU A 304 -10.64 -18.30 1.24
C GLU A 304 -11.80 -17.37 0.92
N VAL A 305 -13.00 -17.67 1.42
CA VAL A 305 -14.20 -16.85 1.23
C VAL A 305 -14.04 -15.42 1.75
N PHE A 306 -13.22 -15.20 2.77
CA PHE A 306 -12.97 -13.87 3.35
C PHE A 306 -11.75 -13.17 2.74
N ASN A 307 -10.95 -13.88 1.92
CA ASN A 307 -9.68 -13.37 1.40
C ASN A 307 -9.81 -12.52 0.12
N GLY A 308 -11.03 -12.24 -0.33
CA GLY A 308 -11.27 -11.53 -1.60
C GLY A 308 -10.56 -10.16 -1.68
N VAL A 309 -10.51 -9.41 -0.58
CA VAL A 309 -9.83 -8.10 -0.54
C VAL A 309 -8.32 -8.24 -0.70
N PHE A 310 -7.72 -9.26 -0.07
CA PHE A 310 -6.30 -9.55 -0.18
C PHE A 310 -5.93 -10.01 -1.60
N ARG A 311 -6.73 -10.90 -2.20
CA ARG A 311 -6.56 -11.33 -3.60
C ARG A 311 -6.67 -10.16 -4.58
N LYS A 312 -7.55 -9.19 -4.32
CA LYS A 312 -7.66 -7.97 -5.14
C LYS A 312 -6.37 -7.15 -5.08
N ARG A 313 -5.75 -7.05 -3.90
CA ARG A 313 -4.47 -6.33 -3.73
C ARG A 313 -3.29 -7.09 -4.34
N GLU A 314 -3.25 -8.40 -4.20
CA GLU A 314 -2.25 -9.25 -4.83
C GLU A 314 -2.30 -9.11 -6.37
N ARG A 315 -3.51 -9.14 -6.96
CA ARG A 315 -3.70 -8.87 -8.39
C ARG A 315 -3.30 -7.45 -8.78
N TRP A 316 -3.59 -6.46 -7.94
CA TRP A 316 -3.15 -5.08 -8.18
C TRP A 316 -1.62 -4.97 -8.15
N ALA A 317 -0.96 -5.68 -7.24
CA ALA A 317 0.49 -5.71 -7.14
C ALA A 317 1.14 -6.38 -8.35
N ALA A 318 0.63 -7.53 -8.78
CA ALA A 318 1.06 -8.19 -10.00
C ALA A 318 0.89 -7.27 -11.22
N GLY A 319 -0.29 -6.65 -11.37
CA GLY A 319 -0.53 -5.69 -12.44
C GLY A 319 0.36 -4.44 -12.39
N ALA A 320 0.80 -4.01 -11.20
CA ALA A 320 1.76 -2.90 -11.07
C ALA A 320 3.15 -3.31 -11.59
N LEU A 321 3.61 -4.53 -11.27
CA LEU A 321 4.86 -5.08 -11.79
C LEU A 321 4.79 -5.27 -13.31
N ASP A 322 3.69 -5.81 -13.84
CA ASP A 322 3.50 -6.01 -15.28
C ASP A 322 3.55 -4.68 -16.06
N ARG A 323 2.99 -3.60 -15.49
CA ARG A 323 3.07 -2.26 -16.07
C ARG A 323 4.50 -1.76 -16.15
N VAL A 324 5.27 -1.91 -15.08
CA VAL A 324 6.69 -1.52 -15.02
C VAL A 324 7.52 -2.30 -16.05
N LEU A 325 7.24 -3.60 -16.19
CA LEU A 325 7.89 -4.46 -17.19
C LEU A 325 7.55 -4.01 -18.63
N ALA A 326 6.27 -3.77 -18.91
CA ALA A 326 5.79 -3.34 -20.22
C ALA A 326 6.36 -1.96 -20.62
N GLU A 327 6.36 -1.00 -19.72
CA GLU A 327 6.93 0.33 -19.97
C GLU A 327 8.41 0.26 -20.35
N ARG A 328 9.17 -0.59 -19.63
CA ARG A 328 10.59 -0.78 -19.92
C ARG A 328 10.83 -1.49 -21.25
N GLU A 329 9.99 -2.44 -21.63
CA GLU A 329 10.06 -3.10 -22.95
C GLU A 329 9.75 -2.13 -24.09
N MET A 330 8.75 -1.24 -23.92
CA MET A 330 8.49 -0.18 -24.88
C MET A 330 9.66 0.78 -25.01
N ALA A 331 10.30 1.17 -23.90
CA ALA A 331 11.50 2.01 -23.91
C ALA A 331 12.68 1.33 -24.62
N ARG A 332 12.82 0.00 -24.50
CA ARG A 332 13.83 -0.80 -25.24
C ARG A 332 13.57 -0.81 -26.74
N LYS A 333 12.31 -0.90 -27.19
CA LYS A 333 11.95 -0.93 -28.62
C LYS A 333 12.13 0.42 -29.33
N ARG A 334 12.11 1.53 -28.58
CA ARG A 334 12.28 2.90 -29.11
C ARG A 334 13.74 3.31 -29.29
N ARG A 335 14.69 2.54 -28.76
CA ARG A 335 16.14 2.77 -28.91
C ARG A 335 16.69 1.81 -29.97
#